data_AF-A0A8S2U936-F1
#
_entry.id   AF-A0A8S2U936-F1
#
_cell.length_a   1.000
_cell.length_b   1.000
_cell.length_c   1.000
_cell.angle_alpha   90.00
_cell.angle_beta   90.00
_cell.angle_gamma   90.00
#
_symmetry.space_group_name_H-M   'P 1'
#
loop_
_entity.id
_entity.type
_entity.pdbx_description
1 polymer ?
#
loop_
_entity_poly.entity_id
_entity_poly.type
_entity_poly.pdbx_seq_one_letter_code
_entity_poly.pdbx_strand_id
1 'polypeptide(L)'
;SNSGLIETLSNIYLNRMDNFLIDQSSTKQNEFYGRYQNQIFFTWNQSLNELEQILKSMKSEYHHLSFDIHIGKNLNYLDLYLENRHGLLYSRVHHQPNQQPYTL
;
A
#
# COMPACT_ATOMS: atom_id res chain seq x y z
N SER A 1 -22.49 9.68 -16.18
CA SER A 1 -21.63 9.89 -15.00
C SER A 1 -20.19 9.62 -15.42
N ASN A 2 -19.27 10.57 -15.17
CA ASN A 2 -17.85 10.42 -15.57
C ASN A 2 -17.02 9.62 -14.54
N SER A 3 -17.65 8.97 -13.56
CA SER A 3 -16.98 8.29 -12.45
C SER A 3 -16.07 7.16 -12.91
N GLY A 4 -16.53 6.29 -13.82
CA GLY A 4 -15.72 5.17 -14.31
C GLY A 4 -14.50 5.59 -15.13
N LEU A 5 -14.61 6.70 -15.88
CA LEU A 5 -13.47 7.26 -16.62
C LEU A 5 -12.42 7.83 -15.67
N ILE A 6 -12.86 8.59 -14.66
CA ILE A 6 -11.96 9.14 -13.64
C ILE A 6 -11.23 8.01 -12.91
N GLU A 7 -11.95 6.98 -12.47
CA GLU A 7 -11.36 5.82 -11.78
C GLU A 7 -10.34 5.08 -12.67
N THR A 8 -10.66 4.91 -13.95
CA THR A 8 -9.75 4.27 -14.91
C THR A 8 -8.47 5.09 -15.08
N LEU A 9 -8.59 6.40 -15.27
CA LEU A 9 -7.43 7.30 -15.41
C LEU A 9 -6.59 7.35 -14.15
N SER A 10 -7.22 7.39 -12.97
CA SER A 10 -6.53 7.29 -11.68
C SER A 10 -5.77 5.98 -11.54
N ASN A 11 -6.36 4.85 -11.92
CA ASN A 11 -5.71 3.55 -11.87
C ASN A 11 -4.51 3.44 -12.83
N ILE A 12 -4.63 3.97 -14.05
CA ILE A 12 -3.51 4.04 -15.00
C ILE A 12 -2.38 4.90 -14.44
N TYR A 13 -2.73 6.03 -13.83
CA TYR A 13 -1.76 6.94 -13.24
C TYR A 13 -1.01 6.27 -12.09
N LEU A 14 -1.74 5.69 -11.13
CA LEU A 14 -1.17 5.02 -9.96
C LEU A 14 -0.37 3.78 -10.35
N ASN A 15 -0.72 3.08 -11.43
CA ASN A 15 0.06 1.93 -11.91
C ASN A 15 1.53 2.28 -12.24
N ARG A 16 1.80 3.50 -12.70
CA ARG A 16 3.19 3.94 -12.94
C ARG A 16 3.98 4.04 -11.63
N MET A 17 3.33 4.53 -10.58
CA MET A 17 3.90 4.59 -9.24
C MET A 17 4.03 3.19 -8.61
N ASP A 18 3.08 2.29 -8.87
CA ASP A 18 3.17 0.89 -8.46
C ASP A 18 4.45 0.27 -9.03
N ASN A 19 4.72 0.46 -10.32
CA ASN A 19 5.93 -0.06 -10.95
C ASN A 19 7.20 0.51 -10.32
N PHE A 20 7.23 1.79 -9.94
CA PHE A 20 8.35 2.35 -9.18
C PHE A 20 8.60 1.58 -7.88
N LEU A 21 7.56 1.33 -7.07
CA LEU A 21 7.70 0.60 -5.81
C LEU A 21 8.04 -0.88 -6.02
N ILE A 22 7.35 -1.51 -6.98
CA ILE A 22 7.54 -2.91 -7.34
C ILE A 22 8.96 -3.13 -7.85
N ASP A 23 9.53 -2.25 -8.66
CA ASP A 23 10.91 -2.42 -9.16
C ASP A 23 11.95 -2.35 -8.03
N GLN A 24 11.67 -1.57 -6.97
CA GLN A 24 12.53 -1.52 -5.78
C GLN A 24 12.37 -2.78 -4.90
N SER A 25 11.19 -3.40 -4.86
CA SER A 25 10.91 -4.61 -4.06
C SER A 25 11.15 -5.94 -4.80
N SER A 26 10.97 -5.97 -6.12
CA SER A 26 11.01 -7.18 -6.98
C SER A 26 12.37 -7.81 -7.08
N THR A 27 13.42 -7.12 -6.66
CA THR A 27 14.75 -7.70 -6.52
C THR A 27 14.89 -8.61 -5.29
N LYS A 28 13.88 -8.67 -4.38
CA LYS A 28 14.03 -9.33 -3.08
C LYS A 28 12.89 -10.31 -2.79
N GLN A 29 13.26 -11.57 -2.56
CA GLN A 29 12.32 -12.67 -2.26
C GLN A 29 11.57 -12.40 -0.94
N ASN A 30 10.29 -12.78 -0.89
CA ASN A 30 9.42 -12.73 0.30
C ASN A 30 8.93 -11.35 0.75
N GLU A 31 8.73 -10.41 -0.18
CA GLU A 31 7.98 -9.17 0.08
C GLU A 31 6.58 -9.24 -0.53
N PHE A 32 5.57 -8.75 0.20
CA PHE A 32 4.20 -8.59 -0.27
C PHE A 32 3.96 -7.18 -0.75
N TYR A 33 3.17 -7.03 -1.80
CA TYR A 33 2.66 -5.77 -2.29
C TYR A 33 1.16 -5.93 -2.61
N GLY A 34 0.37 -4.93 -2.27
CA GLY A 34 -1.05 -4.86 -2.59
C GLY A 34 -1.52 -3.42 -2.70
N ARG A 35 -2.38 -3.16 -3.69
CA ARG A 35 -3.07 -1.88 -3.83
C ARG A 35 -4.56 -2.09 -3.99
N TYR A 36 -5.34 -1.27 -3.29
CA TYR A 36 -6.77 -1.14 -3.47
C TYR A 36 -7.11 0.34 -3.65
N GLN A 37 -7.52 0.71 -4.87
CA GLN A 37 -7.73 2.10 -5.26
C GLN A 37 -6.48 2.96 -4.96
N ASN A 38 -6.58 3.87 -3.98
CA ASN A 38 -5.51 4.77 -3.54
C ASN A 38 -4.78 4.30 -2.27
N GLN A 39 -5.14 3.14 -1.69
CA GLN A 39 -4.47 2.56 -0.53
C GLN A 39 -3.45 1.52 -0.98
N ILE A 40 -2.22 1.65 -0.49
CA ILE A 40 -1.12 0.72 -0.80
C ILE A 40 -0.62 0.11 0.49
N PHE A 41 -0.37 -1.19 0.45
CA PHE A 41 0.30 -1.96 1.48
C PHE A 41 1.48 -2.70 0.86
N PHE A 42 2.63 -2.67 1.53
CA PHE A 42 3.73 -3.55 1.21
C PHE A 42 4.55 -3.90 2.44
N THR A 43 5.26 -5.01 2.39
CA THR A 43 6.25 -5.39 3.40
C THR A 43 7.64 -5.01 2.93
N TRP A 44 8.51 -4.68 3.87
CA TRP A 44 9.88 -4.30 3.58
C TRP A 44 10.84 -5.09 4.46
N ASN A 45 11.76 -5.82 3.83
CA ASN A 45 12.71 -6.68 4.52
C ASN A 45 14.11 -6.07 4.65
N GLN A 46 14.31 -4.82 4.19
CA GLN A 46 15.60 -4.14 4.23
C GLN A 46 15.69 -3.11 5.35
N SER A 47 16.80 -2.37 5.38
CA SER A 47 17.00 -1.32 6.36
C SER A 47 15.91 -0.24 6.24
N LEU A 48 15.56 0.34 7.39
CA LEU A 48 14.65 1.48 7.44
C LEU A 48 15.22 2.67 6.66
N ASN A 49 16.54 2.86 6.67
CA ASN A 49 17.21 3.92 5.91
C ASN A 49 17.00 3.78 4.40
N GLU A 50 17.09 2.56 3.85
CA GLU A 50 16.77 2.31 2.43
C GLU A 50 15.30 2.64 2.13
N LEU A 51 14.38 2.24 3.02
CA LEU A 51 12.95 2.55 2.87
C LEU A 51 12.73 4.05 2.84
N GLU A 52 13.31 4.80 3.78
CA GLU A 52 13.20 6.26 3.85
C GLU A 52 13.72 6.94 2.58
N GLN A 53 14.82 6.45 2.01
CA GLN A 53 15.36 6.96 0.75
C GLN A 53 14.40 6.71 -0.42
N ILE A 54 13.84 5.50 -0.54
CA ILE A 54 12.88 5.15 -1.59
C ILE A 54 11.61 6.00 -1.45
N LEU A 55 11.08 6.14 -0.24
CA LEU A 55 9.90 6.96 0.04
C LEU A 55 10.16 8.45 -0.26
N LYS A 56 11.37 8.94 -0.02
CA LYS A 56 11.76 10.31 -0.37
C LYS A 56 11.83 10.50 -1.89
N SER A 57 12.41 9.55 -2.62
CA SER A 57 12.46 9.56 -4.09
C SER A 57 11.06 9.52 -4.68
N MET A 58 10.18 8.64 -4.16
CA MET A 58 8.78 8.56 -4.56
C MET A 58 8.05 9.89 -4.35
N LYS A 59 8.17 10.51 -3.16
CA LYS A 59 7.55 11.82 -2.90
C LYS A 59 8.06 12.93 -3.84
N SER A 60 9.33 12.86 -4.24
CA SER A 60 9.92 13.84 -5.17
C SER A 60 9.39 13.64 -6.60
N GLU A 61 9.31 12.40 -7.07
CA GLU A 61 8.84 12.07 -8.41
C GLU A 61 7.33 12.35 -8.55
N TYR A 62 6.56 11.94 -7.54
CA TYR A 62 5.10 12.07 -7.49
C TYR A 62 4.64 13.25 -6.62
N HIS A 63 5.30 14.41 -6.74
CA HIS A 63 5.10 15.61 -5.91
C HIS A 63 3.69 16.22 -5.92
N HIS A 64 2.85 15.85 -6.90
CA HIS A 64 1.45 16.30 -7.01
C HIS A 64 0.49 15.38 -6.26
N LEU A 65 0.97 14.26 -5.69
CA LEU A 65 0.21 13.40 -4.80
C LEU A 65 0.52 13.72 -3.35
N SER A 66 -0.50 13.60 -2.49
CA SER A 66 -0.32 13.64 -1.04
C SER A 66 -0.25 12.21 -0.51
N PHE A 67 0.78 11.91 0.28
CA PHE A 67 1.01 10.58 0.84
C PHE A 67 0.87 10.62 2.35
N ASP A 68 -0.05 9.81 2.87
CA ASP A 68 -0.17 9.50 4.29
C ASP A 68 0.48 8.12 4.55
N ILE A 69 1.70 8.13 5.07
CA ILE A 69 2.55 6.94 5.15
C ILE A 69 2.67 6.48 6.61
N HIS A 70 2.31 5.23 6.84
CA HIS A 70 2.44 4.57 8.14
C HIS A 70 3.42 3.40 8.03
N ILE A 71 4.42 3.37 8.91
CA ILE A 71 5.43 2.30 8.97
C ILE A 71 5.35 1.69 10.37
N GLY A 72 5.16 0.37 10.45
CA GLY A 72 5.03 -0.30 11.73
C GLY A 72 5.11 -1.82 11.63
N LYS A 73 5.30 -2.47 12.78
CA LYS A 73 5.15 -3.92 12.90
C LYS A 73 3.69 -4.35 12.81
N ASN A 74 2.77 -3.43 13.05
CA ASN A 74 1.35 -3.61 12.89
C ASN A 74 0.73 -2.40 12.19
N LEU A 75 -0.32 -2.64 11.41
CA LEU A 75 -1.05 -1.61 10.69
C LEU A 75 -2.44 -2.11 10.30
N ASN A 76 -3.34 -1.18 10.01
CA ASN A 76 -4.63 -1.47 9.42
C ASN A 76 -4.56 -1.19 7.91
N TYR A 77 -5.10 -2.10 7.11
CA TYR A 77 -5.24 -1.94 5.66
C TYR A 77 -6.63 -2.45 5.28
N LEU A 78 -7.50 -1.55 4.79
CA LEU A 78 -8.93 -1.85 4.64
C LEU A 78 -9.50 -2.37 5.97
N ASP A 79 -10.20 -3.51 5.92
CA ASP A 79 -10.78 -4.20 7.08
C ASP A 79 -9.86 -5.30 7.61
N LEU A 80 -8.55 -5.20 7.36
CA LEU A 80 -7.54 -6.14 7.83
C LEU A 80 -6.60 -5.47 8.82
N TYR A 81 -6.44 -6.10 9.98
CA TYR A 81 -5.31 -5.82 10.87
C TYR A 81 -4.16 -6.74 10.47
N LEU A 82 -3.03 -6.14 10.14
CA LEU A 82 -1.80 -6.79 9.71
C LEU A 82 -0.74 -6.69 10.80
N GLU A 83 -0.02 -7.77 11.03
CA GLU A 83 1.04 -7.85 12.04
C GLU A 83 2.21 -8.67 11.52
N ASN A 84 3.40 -8.08 11.50
CA ASN A 84 4.66 -8.78 11.25
C ASN A 84 5.20 -9.35 12.56
N ARG A 85 5.19 -10.68 12.68
CA ARG A 85 5.79 -11.43 13.79
C ARG A 85 7.04 -12.13 13.32
N HIS A 86 8.19 -11.50 13.51
CA HIS A 86 9.51 -12.07 13.18
C HIS A 86 9.65 -12.51 11.71
N GLY A 87 9.14 -11.71 10.77
CA GLY A 87 9.20 -11.98 9.34
C GLY A 87 8.01 -12.78 8.80
N LEU A 88 7.09 -13.19 9.66
CA LEU A 88 5.83 -13.83 9.26
C LEU A 88 4.69 -12.81 9.34
N LEU A 89 3.99 -12.61 8.22
CA LEU A 89 2.84 -11.73 8.14
C LEU A 89 1.59 -12.46 8.63
N TYR A 90 0.98 -11.95 9.70
CA TYR A 90 -0.29 -12.41 10.23
C TYR A 90 -1.37 -11.39 9.88
N SER A 91 -2.54 -11.88 9.50
CA SER A 91 -3.71 -11.06 9.25
C SER A 91 -4.89 -11.53 10.08
N ARG A 92 -5.77 -10.61 10.44
CA ARG A 92 -7.09 -10.92 10.97
C ARG A 92 -8.09 -9.89 10.46
N VAL A 93 -9.34 -10.33 10.28
CA VAL A 93 -10.43 -9.42 9.98
C VAL A 93 -10.59 -8.45 11.15
N HIS A 94 -10.48 -7.17 10.85
CA HIS A 94 -10.72 -6.08 11.77
C HIS A 94 -12.04 -5.43 11.38
N HIS A 95 -13.13 -5.88 12.01
CA HIS A 95 -14.43 -5.25 11.84
C HIS A 95 -14.38 -3.81 12.36
N GLN A 96 -14.41 -2.84 11.44
CA GLN A 96 -14.82 -1.49 11.83
C GLN A 96 -16.33 -1.53 12.12
N PRO A 97 -16.80 -1.10 13.31
CA PRO A 97 -18.20 -1.21 13.69
C PRO A 97 -19.20 -0.46 12.78
N ASN A 98 -18.71 0.34 11.82
CA ASN A 98 -19.51 1.24 10.99
C ASN A 98 -19.69 0.80 9.53
N GLN A 99 -19.20 -0.38 9.12
CA GLN A 99 -19.50 -0.90 7.78
C GLN A 99 -20.82 -1.67 7.78
N GLN A 100 -21.77 -1.23 6.95
CA GLN A 100 -23.05 -1.92 6.76
C GLN A 100 -22.83 -3.37 6.33
N PRO A 101 -23.59 -4.34 6.85
CA PRO A 101 -23.51 -5.71 6.39
C PRO A 101 -23.89 -5.76 4.90
N TYR A 102 -23.02 -6.36 4.09
CA TYR A 102 -23.31 -6.65 2.68
C TYR A 102 -24.63 -7.44 2.60
N THR A 103 -25.57 -6.93 1.80
CA THR A 103 -26.76 -7.69 1.43
C THR A 103 -26.36 -8.52 0.21
N LEU A 104 -26.45 -9.85 0.33
CA LEU A 104 -26.28 -10.80 -0.79
C LEU A 104 -27.49 -10.76 -1.71
#